data_AF-A0A8T6BYV8-F1
#
_entry.id   AF-A0A8T6BYV8-F1
#
_cell.length_a   1.000
_cell.length_b   1.000
_cell.length_c   1.000
_cell.angle_alpha   90.00
_cell.angle_beta   90.00
_cell.angle_gamma   90.00
#
_symmetry.space_group_name_H-M   'P 1'
#
loop_
_entity.id
_entity.type
_entity.pdbx_description
1 polymer ?
#
loop_
_entity_poly.entity_id
_entity_poly.type
_entity_poly.pdbx_seq_one_letter_code
_entity_poly.pdbx_strand_id
1 'polypeptide(L)' 'MADVQFGAQVSAYLTSWDEIRAVAQTMDAGRYDSIWFADHFVPPNRGKEVEDREAFEAFSLAAAVGVATETLRIGHLVL' A
#
# COMPACT_ATOMS: atom_id res chain seq x y z
N MET A 1 27.39 -7.79 7.45
CA MET A 1 26.79 -6.91 6.41
C MET A 1 25.30 -7.05 6.59
N ALA A 2 24.53 -5.96 6.68
CA ALA A 2 23.08 -6.10 6.73
C ALA A 2 22.61 -6.67 5.38
N ASP A 3 21.77 -7.70 5.40
CA ASP A 3 21.21 -8.27 4.18
C ASP A 3 20.32 -7.23 3.47
N VAL A 4 20.39 -7.19 2.14
CA VAL A 4 19.56 -6.30 1.32
C VAL A 4 18.11 -6.79 1.40
N GLN A 5 17.19 -5.86 1.70
CA GLN A 5 15.76 -6.12 1.78
C GLN A 5 15.02 -5.47 0.61
N PHE A 6 13.95 -6.11 0.16
CA PHE A 6 13.12 -5.64 -0.94
C PHE A 6 11.73 -5.24 -0.46
N GLY A 7 11.35 -4.00 -0.73
CA GLY A 7 10.01 -3.48 -0.45
C GLY A 7 9.33 -2.95 -1.70
N ALA A 8 8.02 -2.79 -1.66
CA ALA A 8 7.26 -2.14 -2.72
C ALA A 8 6.30 -1.08 -2.19
N GLN A 9 6.20 0.02 -2.92
CA GLN A 9 5.10 0.96 -2.77
C GLN A 9 3.92 0.45 -3.59
N VAL A 10 2.76 0.32 -2.95
CA VAL A 10 1.53 -0.18 -3.59
C VAL A 10 0.53 0.98 -3.71
N SER A 11 -0.21 1.01 -4.83
CA SER A 11 -1.21 2.06 -5.05
C SER A 11 -2.33 1.96 -4.02
N ALA A 12 -2.69 3.09 -3.42
CA ALA A 12 -3.88 3.28 -2.60
C ALA A 12 -4.96 4.10 -3.35
N TYR A 13 -4.76 4.35 -4.65
CA TYR A 13 -5.63 5.19 -5.48
C TYR A 13 -6.14 4.41 -6.68
N LEU A 14 -7.36 4.74 -7.13
CA LEU A 14 -7.94 4.23 -8.38
C LEU A 14 -7.88 2.69 -8.47
N THR A 15 -8.11 2.04 -7.33
CA THR A 15 -8.02 0.59 -7.14
C THR A 15 -9.09 0.15 -6.15
N SER A 16 -9.20 -1.15 -5.93
CA SER A 16 -10.11 -1.75 -4.97
C SER A 16 -9.37 -2.40 -3.79
N TRP A 17 -10.10 -2.62 -2.70
CA TRP A 17 -9.56 -3.38 -1.57
C TRP A 17 -9.14 -4.80 -1.97
N ASP A 18 -9.92 -5.48 -2.81
CA ASP A 18 -9.60 -6.86 -3.21
C ASP A 18 -8.29 -6.94 -3.99
N GLU A 19 -7.99 -5.95 -4.83
CA GLU A 19 -6.70 -5.85 -5.54
C GLU A 19 -5.54 -5.58 -4.58
N ILE A 20 -5.68 -4.61 -3.66
CA ILE A 20 -4.65 -4.30 -2.66
C ILE A 20 -4.38 -5.55 -1.80
N ARG A 21 -5.44 -6.21 -1.32
CA ARG A 21 -5.32 -7.42 -0.49
C ARG A 21 -4.60 -8.53 -1.24
N ALA A 22 -4.95 -8.78 -2.52
CA ALA A 22 -4.29 -9.80 -3.33
C ALA A 22 -2.79 -9.51 -3.50
N VAL A 23 -2.41 -8.25 -3.73
CA VAL A 23 -1.01 -7.82 -3.80
C VAL A 23 -0.31 -8.02 -2.46
N ALA A 24 -0.91 -7.55 -1.36
CA ALA A 24 -0.33 -7.67 -0.02
C ALA A 24 -0.07 -9.13 0.36
N GLN A 25 -1.04 -10.02 0.13
CA GLN A 25 -0.91 -11.45 0.40
C GLN A 25 0.12 -12.13 -0.51
N THR A 26 0.22 -11.72 -1.78
CA THR A 26 1.24 -12.21 -2.70
C THR A 26 2.64 -11.78 -2.26
N MET A 27 2.79 -10.54 -1.79
CA MET A 27 4.05 -10.02 -1.27
C MET A 27 4.46 -10.74 0.01
N ASP A 28 3.52 -10.93 0.95
CA ASP A 28 3.74 -11.58 2.25
C ASP A 28 4.11 -13.06 2.12
N ALA A 29 3.49 -13.78 1.18
CA ALA A 29 3.87 -15.16 0.85
C ALA A 29 5.17 -15.26 0.02
N GLY A 30 5.70 -14.12 -0.42
CA GLY A 30 6.77 -14.02 -1.41
C GLY A 30 8.15 -13.71 -0.80
N ARG A 31 8.91 -12.88 -1.52
CA ARG A 31 10.28 -12.46 -1.16
C ARG A 31 10.37 -11.00 -0.74
N TYR A 32 9.23 -10.37 -0.43
CA TYR A 32 9.19 -8.97 -0.02
C TYR A 32 9.26 -8.86 1.50
N ASP A 33 10.00 -7.88 1.98
CA ASP A 33 10.16 -7.60 3.40
C ASP A 33 9.21 -6.49 3.87
N SER A 34 8.73 -5.62 2.96
CA SER A 34 7.93 -4.46 3.32
C SER A 34 6.95 -3.98 2.25
N ILE A 35 5.84 -3.41 2.70
CA ILE A 35 4.81 -2.77 1.89
C ILE A 35 4.59 -1.33 2.36
N TRP A 36 4.50 -0.42 1.41
CA TRP A 36 4.41 1.01 1.69
C TRP A 36 3.26 1.67 0.96
N PHE A 37 2.54 2.54 1.66
CA PHE A 37 1.43 3.34 1.11
C PHE A 37 1.75 4.83 1.18
N ALA A 38 1.20 5.61 0.26
CA ALA A 38 1.25 7.07 0.33
C ALA A 38 0.04 7.59 1.14
N ASP A 39 0.23 8.69 1.86
CA ASP A 39 -0.77 9.29 2.76
C ASP A 39 -1.45 10.50 2.10
N HIS A 40 -2.12 10.28 0.96
CA HIS A 40 -2.90 11.34 0.31
C HIS A 40 -4.39 11.14 0.52
N PHE A 41 -5.08 12.25 0.79
CA PHE A 41 -6.53 12.30 0.89
C PHE A 41 -7.24 12.16 -0.47
N VAL A 42 -6.58 12.54 -1.56
CA VAL A 42 -7.10 12.46 -2.94
C VAL A 42 -6.06 11.87 -3.89
N PRO A 43 -6.43 11.27 -5.03
CA PRO A 43 -5.47 10.74 -6.00
C PRO A 43 -4.51 11.85 -6.51
N PRO A 44 -3.18 11.71 -6.31
CA PRO A 44 -2.23 12.77 -6.66
C PRO A 44 -1.96 12.84 -8.17
N ASN A 45 -1.60 14.02 -8.67
CA ASN A 45 -1.04 14.25 -10.01
C ASN A 45 -1.90 13.77 -11.20
N ARG A 46 -3.23 13.72 -11.04
CA ARG A 46 -4.15 13.15 -12.05
C ARG A 46 -5.24 14.10 -12.54
N GLY A 47 -5.23 15.35 -12.06
CA GLY A 47 -6.19 16.39 -12.45
C GLY A 47 -7.54 16.29 -11.73
N LYS A 48 -8.37 17.32 -11.90
CA LYS A 48 -9.65 17.49 -11.17
C LYS A 48 -10.65 16.36 -11.41
N GLU A 49 -10.54 15.69 -12.54
CA GLU A 49 -11.51 14.67 -12.98
C GLU A 49 -11.40 13.36 -12.21
N VAL A 50 -10.40 13.22 -11.34
CA VAL A 50 -10.26 12.04 -10.47
C VAL A 50 -10.16 12.39 -8.99
N GLU A 51 -10.35 13.65 -8.59
CA GLU A 51 -10.25 14.06 -7.19
C GLU A 51 -11.32 13.39 -6.31
N ASP A 52 -12.47 13.04 -6.90
CA ASP A 52 -13.58 12.34 -6.25
C ASP A 52 -13.50 10.81 -6.33
N ARG A 53 -12.44 10.29 -6.95
CA ARG A 53 -12.23 8.86 -7.14
C ARG A 53 -11.56 8.23 -5.92
N GLU A 54 -11.50 6.90 -5.94
CA GLU A 54 -11.05 6.08 -4.83
C GLU A 54 -9.64 6.47 -4.36
N ALA A 55 -9.52 6.84 -3.09
CA ALA A 55 -8.29 7.01 -2.35
C ALA A 55 -8.48 6.41 -0.95
N PHE A 56 -7.73 5.36 -0.63
CA PHE A 56 -7.83 4.70 0.68
C PHE A 56 -7.03 5.49 1.73
N GLU A 57 -7.68 5.80 2.85
CA GLU A 57 -7.03 6.45 3.99
C GLU A 57 -5.92 5.56 4.56
N ALA A 58 -4.72 6.12 4.72
CA ALA A 58 -3.50 5.35 4.80
C ALA A 58 -3.30 4.60 6.12
N PHE A 59 -3.83 5.10 7.23
CA PHE A 59 -3.75 4.39 8.52
C PHE A 59 -4.73 3.22 8.59
N SER A 60 -5.95 3.44 8.14
CA SER A 60 -6.98 2.39 8.05
C SER A 60 -6.56 1.29 7.08
N LEU A 61 -5.96 1.67 5.94
CA LEU A 61 -5.41 0.72 4.98
C LEU A 61 -4.27 -0.09 5.58
N ALA A 62 -3.31 0.56 6.26
CA ALA A 62 -2.20 -0.13 6.92
C ALA A 62 -2.70 -1.13 7.98
N ALA A 63 -3.72 -0.77 8.75
CA ALA A 63 -4.34 -1.66 9.73
C ALA A 63 -5.02 -2.86 9.05
N ALA A 64 -5.77 -2.64 7.96
CA ALA A 64 -6.43 -3.71 7.21
C ALA A 64 -5.41 -4.68 6.59
N VAL A 65 -4.29 -4.17 6.07
CA VAL A 65 -3.20 -5.00 5.56
C VAL A 65 -2.52 -5.78 6.69
N GLY A 66 -2.32 -5.15 7.86
CA GLY A 66 -1.77 -5.83 9.04
C GLY A 66 -2.61 -7.01 9.52
N VAL A 67 -3.92 -7.01 9.27
CA VAL A 67 -4.80 -8.16 9.52
C VAL A 67 -4.70 -9.23 8.43
N ALA A 68 -4.37 -8.83 7.20
CA ALA A 68 -4.35 -9.71 6.04
C ALA A 68 -3.00 -10.42 5.80
N THR A 69 -1.94 -10.04 6.53
CA THR A 69 -0.55 -10.48 6.34
C THR A 69 0.12 -10.81 7.67
N GLU A 70 1.17 -11.64 7.67
CA GLU A 70 1.84 -12.11 8.89
C GLU A 70 3.27 -11.57 9.08
N THR A 71 3.98 -11.24 7.99
CA THR A 71 5.44 -11.00 8.04
C THR A 71 5.88 -9.64 7.52
N LEU A 72 5.10 -9.03 6.61
CA LEU A 72 5.47 -7.74 6.01
C LEU A 72 5.61 -6.63 7.06
N ARG A 73 6.69 -5.85 6.94
CA ARG A 73 6.75 -4.53 7.56
C ARG A 73 5.86 -3.56 6.78
N ILE A 74 4.89 -2.98 7.48
CA ILE A 74 3.92 -2.05 6.90
C ILE A 74 4.29 -0.62 7.30
N GLY A 75 4.23 0.32 6.37
CA GLY A 75 4.43 1.73 6.68
C GLY A 75 3.98 2.68 5.60
N HIS A 76 4.30 3.96 5.82
CA HIS A 76 3.99 5.04 4.90
C HIS A 76 5.28 5.54 4.24
N LEU A 77 5.27 5.72 2.93
CA LEU A 77 6.39 6.24 2.15
C LEU A 77 5.99 7.60 1.59
N VAL A 78 6.51 8.65 2.22
CA VAL A 78 6.13 10.04 1.95
C VAL A 78 7.22 10.76 1.15
N LEU A 79 6.78 11.76 0.37
CA LEU A 79 7.59 12.76 -0.32
C LEU A 79 7.31 14.13 0.28
#